data_AF-A0A7C4UVL7-F1
#
_entry.id   AF-A0A7C4UVL7-F1
#
_cell.length_a   1.000
_cell.length_b   1.000
_cell.length_c   1.000
_cell.angle_alpha   90.00
_cell.angle_beta   90.00
_cell.angle_gamma   90.00
#
_symmetry.space_group_name_H-M   'P 1'
#
loop_
_entity.id
_entity.type
_entity.pdbx_description
1 polymer ?
#
loop_
_entity_poly.entity_id
_entity_poly.type
_entity_poly.pdbx_seq_one_letter_code
_entity_poly.pdbx_strand_id
1 'polypeptide(L)'
;MRICVALLSLLASGLAFGTEVRFDTEVMAVLSKAGCNQGTCHGSQNGKGGFKLSLRGEDPAFDYVALTRDQLGRRLNRHSPAQSLILLKATAQVPHEGGRRFGPKDPEHQILLDWIAHGASPEAGNARRLTALKVSPDRAIVHGHGKPVCLSVEAVYSDGTSADVTRLAVFESSNPQVRISTLGEATLAPTAAGLVESAVLVRYLNVQTVARLAFLPERGQFQW
;
A
#
# COMPACT_ATOMS: atom_id res chain seq x y z
N MET A 1 16.35 -4.55 39.79
CA MET A 1 17.25 -4.45 38.62
C MET A 1 17.32 -5.83 37.98
N ARG A 2 16.45 -6.11 37.00
CA ARG A 2 16.36 -7.42 36.31
C ARG A 2 16.70 -7.17 34.84
N ILE A 3 17.85 -7.69 34.42
CA ILE A 3 18.39 -7.61 33.07
C ILE A 3 17.55 -8.54 32.19
N CYS A 4 16.80 -7.98 31.25
CA CYS A 4 16.17 -8.74 30.17
C CYS A 4 17.24 -9.03 29.11
N VAL A 5 17.74 -10.26 29.08
CA VAL A 5 18.55 -10.77 27.97
C VAL A 5 17.61 -11.11 26.82
N ALA A 6 17.51 -10.22 25.84
CA ALA A 6 16.82 -10.51 24.59
C ALA A 6 17.76 -11.36 23.71
N LEU A 7 17.40 -12.63 23.50
CA LEU A 7 18.02 -13.46 22.46
C LEU A 7 17.69 -12.84 21.10
N LEU A 8 18.72 -12.30 20.45
CA LEU A 8 18.68 -11.78 19.10
C LEU A 8 18.66 -12.96 18.12
N SER A 9 17.48 -13.50 17.81
CA SER A 9 17.31 -14.39 16.66
C SER A 9 17.27 -13.53 15.40
N LEU A 10 18.45 -13.31 14.81
CA LEU A 10 18.63 -12.63 13.52
C LEU A 10 18.16 -13.55 12.39
N LEU A 11 16.85 -13.66 12.19
CA LEU A 11 16.31 -14.12 10.91
C LEU A 11 16.33 -12.92 9.98
N ALA A 12 17.42 -12.77 9.25
CA ALA A 12 17.46 -11.94 8.06
C ALA A 12 16.52 -12.54 7.01
N SER A 13 15.23 -12.27 7.15
CA SER A 13 14.28 -12.40 6.05
C SER A 13 14.66 -11.32 5.04
N GLY A 14 15.58 -11.67 4.13
CA GLY A 14 15.75 -10.89 2.92
C GLY A 14 14.37 -10.74 2.28
N LEU A 15 13.94 -9.50 2.06
CA LEU A 15 12.81 -9.20 1.20
C LEU A 15 13.22 -9.60 -0.22
N ALA A 16 13.09 -10.90 -0.51
CA ALA A 16 13.11 -11.38 -1.87
C ALA A 16 11.80 -10.92 -2.51
N PHE A 17 11.80 -9.70 -3.06
CA PHE A 17 10.85 -9.39 -4.13
C PHE A 17 11.15 -10.40 -5.24
N GLY A 18 10.19 -11.29 -5.47
CA GLY A 18 10.26 -12.31 -6.50
C GLY A 18 10.69 -11.70 -7.83
N THR A 19 11.47 -12.48 -8.57
CA THR A 19 12.29 -12.15 -9.74
C THR A 19 11.58 -11.53 -10.95
N GLU A 20 10.30 -11.17 -10.87
CA GLU A 20 9.56 -10.58 -11.99
C GLU A 20 8.46 -9.63 -11.49
N VAL A 21 8.54 -8.36 -11.90
CA VAL A 21 7.49 -7.37 -11.64
C VAL A 21 6.36 -7.55 -12.64
N ARG A 22 5.16 -7.82 -12.16
CA ARG A 22 3.97 -7.99 -13.00
C ARG A 22 3.06 -6.76 -12.94
N PHE A 23 2.36 -6.52 -14.04
CA PHE A 23 1.43 -5.41 -14.10
C PHE A 23 0.24 -5.59 -13.14
N ASP A 24 -0.43 -6.74 -13.24
CA ASP A 24 -1.67 -7.09 -12.54
C ASP A 24 -1.55 -7.20 -11.01
N THR A 25 -0.32 -7.25 -10.48
CA THR A 25 -0.04 -7.42 -9.05
C THR A 25 0.84 -6.29 -8.53
N GLU A 26 2.15 -6.29 -8.77
CA GLU A 26 3.04 -5.29 -8.17
C GLU A 26 2.73 -3.86 -8.65
N VAL A 27 2.57 -3.64 -9.95
CA VAL A 27 2.28 -2.29 -10.49
C VAL A 27 0.93 -1.79 -10.01
N MET A 28 -0.13 -2.59 -10.15
CA MET A 28 -1.47 -2.23 -9.70
C MET A 28 -1.54 -1.97 -8.18
N ALA A 29 -0.78 -2.75 -7.39
CA ALA A 29 -0.66 -2.50 -5.96
C ALA A 29 0.04 -1.17 -5.67
N VAL A 30 1.12 -0.84 -6.38
CA VAL A 30 1.79 0.47 -6.27
C VAL A 30 0.84 1.62 -6.60
N LEU A 31 0.09 1.54 -7.69
CA LEU A 31 -0.88 2.60 -8.07
C LEU A 31 -1.92 2.83 -6.98
N SER A 32 -2.37 1.74 -6.35
CA SER A 32 -3.34 1.78 -5.26
C SER A 32 -2.73 2.35 -3.97
N LYS A 33 -1.55 1.86 -3.60
CA LYS A 33 -0.78 2.29 -2.42
C LYS A 33 -0.43 3.77 -2.47
N ALA A 34 -0.01 4.24 -3.64
CA ALA A 34 0.34 5.63 -3.89
C ALA A 34 -0.87 6.55 -4.07
N GLY A 35 -2.09 6.00 -4.09
CA GLY A 35 -3.34 6.74 -4.20
C GLY A 35 -3.66 7.26 -5.61
N CYS A 36 -2.98 6.77 -6.65
CA CYS A 36 -3.17 7.25 -8.04
C CYS A 36 -4.57 6.96 -8.55
N ASN A 37 -5.10 5.76 -8.27
CA ASN A 37 -6.41 5.28 -8.70
C ASN A 37 -7.54 5.56 -7.69
N GLN A 38 -7.35 6.54 -6.79
CA GLN A 38 -8.39 6.95 -5.85
C GLN A 38 -9.47 7.79 -6.55
N GLY A 39 -10.70 7.75 -6.01
CA GLY A 39 -11.85 8.46 -6.55
C GLY A 39 -11.72 9.99 -6.55
N THR A 40 -10.79 10.54 -5.77
CA THR A 40 -10.44 11.97 -5.75
C THR A 40 -9.38 12.34 -6.80
N CYS A 41 -8.75 11.36 -7.46
CA CYS A 41 -7.65 11.51 -8.41
C CYS A 41 -7.99 10.84 -9.76
N HIS A 42 -7.10 10.00 -10.30
CA HIS A 42 -7.29 9.39 -11.62
C HIS A 42 -8.33 8.29 -11.62
N GLY A 43 -8.69 7.73 -10.46
CA GLY A 43 -9.81 6.80 -10.29
C GLY A 43 -11.19 7.48 -10.20
N SER A 44 -11.27 8.81 -10.36
CA SER A 44 -12.55 9.51 -10.41
C SER A 44 -13.33 9.18 -11.68
N GLN A 45 -14.64 9.43 -11.69
CA GLN A 45 -15.52 9.14 -12.84
C GLN A 45 -14.97 9.67 -14.17
N ASN A 46 -14.33 10.84 -14.15
CA ASN A 46 -13.76 11.51 -15.33
C ASN A 46 -12.23 11.48 -15.39
N GLY A 47 -11.56 10.84 -14.43
CA GLY A 47 -10.11 10.94 -14.27
C GLY A 47 -9.64 12.39 -13.99
N LYS A 48 -8.34 12.65 -14.20
CA LYS A 48 -7.72 13.97 -14.06
C LYS A 48 -6.69 14.20 -15.16
N GLY A 49 -6.64 15.41 -15.73
CA GLY A 49 -5.64 15.79 -16.73
C GLY A 49 -5.62 14.89 -17.97
N GLY A 50 -6.78 14.39 -18.41
CA GLY A 50 -6.89 13.46 -19.54
C GLY A 50 -6.28 12.08 -19.26
N PHE A 51 -6.17 11.69 -17.99
CA PHE A 51 -5.72 10.37 -17.56
C PHE A 51 -6.71 9.80 -16.54
N LYS A 52 -7.28 8.64 -16.89
CA LYS A 52 -8.27 7.92 -16.11
C LYS A 52 -7.76 6.52 -15.81
N LEU A 53 -7.87 6.13 -14.55
CA LEU A 53 -7.69 4.78 -14.08
C LEU A 53 -9.04 4.26 -13.56
N SER A 54 -9.19 2.95 -13.49
CA SER A 54 -10.29 2.26 -12.83
C SER A 54 -10.29 2.64 -11.34
N LEU A 55 -11.47 2.72 -10.72
CA LEU A 55 -11.54 3.10 -9.32
C LEU A 55 -10.87 1.99 -8.51
N ARG A 56 -9.88 2.36 -7.70
CA ARG A 56 -9.27 1.44 -6.73
C ARG A 56 -8.68 0.16 -7.36
N GLY A 57 -8.38 0.21 -8.67
CA GLY A 57 -7.76 -0.88 -9.43
C GLY A 57 -8.71 -2.02 -9.78
N GLU A 58 -10.01 -1.75 -9.89
CA GLU A 58 -11.05 -2.75 -10.19
C GLU A 58 -10.96 -3.35 -11.60
N ASP A 59 -10.33 -2.67 -12.55
CA ASP A 59 -10.13 -3.14 -13.93
C ASP A 59 -8.67 -2.95 -14.37
N PRO A 60 -7.79 -3.94 -14.09
CA PRO A 60 -6.39 -3.89 -14.53
C PRO A 60 -6.22 -3.85 -16.05
N ALA A 61 -7.12 -4.46 -16.83
CA ALA A 61 -7.01 -4.45 -18.29
C ALA A 61 -7.24 -3.04 -18.84
N PHE A 62 -8.25 -2.33 -18.32
CA PHE A 62 -8.47 -0.92 -18.61
C PHE A 62 -7.28 -0.06 -18.20
N ASP A 63 -6.75 -0.27 -16.98
CA ASP A 63 -5.62 0.50 -16.45
C ASP A 63 -4.34 0.31 -17.26
N TYR A 64 -4.10 -0.91 -17.74
CA TYR A 64 -2.98 -1.21 -18.61
C TYR A 64 -3.04 -0.40 -19.91
N VAL A 65 -4.20 -0.34 -20.56
CA VAL A 65 -4.42 0.43 -21.80
C VAL A 65 -4.23 1.92 -21.52
N ALA A 66 -4.83 2.44 -20.45
CA ALA A 66 -4.72 3.83 -20.04
C ALA A 66 -3.28 4.27 -19.78
N LEU A 67 -2.46 3.37 -19.24
CA LEU A 67 -1.05 3.63 -18.98
C LEU A 67 -0.18 3.50 -20.23
N THR A 68 -0.43 2.51 -21.07
CA THR A 68 0.53 2.12 -22.12
C THR A 68 0.18 2.61 -23.51
N ARG A 69 -1.10 2.89 -23.79
CA ARG A 69 -1.60 3.18 -25.14
C ARG A 69 -2.31 4.53 -25.23
N ASP A 70 -3.03 4.94 -24.20
CA ASP A 70 -3.85 6.16 -24.26
C ASP A 70 -3.06 7.43 -24.54
N GLN A 71 -3.65 8.25 -25.41
CA GLN A 71 -3.07 9.48 -25.94
C GLN A 71 -1.64 9.26 -26.45
N LEU A 72 -1.50 8.27 -27.34
CA LEU A 72 -0.25 7.95 -28.02
C LEU A 72 0.86 7.51 -27.04
N GLY A 73 0.49 6.85 -25.94
CA GLY A 73 1.44 6.21 -25.02
C GLY A 73 2.32 7.17 -24.20
N ARG A 74 2.04 8.48 -24.18
CA ARG A 74 2.89 9.53 -23.56
C ARG A 74 3.14 9.40 -22.04
N ARG A 75 2.60 8.39 -21.36
CA ARG A 75 2.77 8.15 -19.92
C ARG A 75 4.06 7.37 -19.64
N LEU A 76 4.45 6.52 -20.59
CA LEU A 76 5.61 5.65 -20.49
C LEU A 76 6.62 6.02 -21.56
N ASN A 77 7.89 6.09 -21.18
CA ASN A 77 8.99 6.15 -22.12
C ASN A 77 9.75 4.83 -22.03
N ARG A 78 9.48 3.91 -22.96
CA ARG A 78 10.12 2.57 -22.96
C ARG A 78 11.60 2.62 -23.36
N HIS A 79 12.03 3.68 -24.05
CA HIS A 79 13.43 3.86 -24.43
C HIS A 79 14.27 4.41 -23.27
N SER A 80 13.69 5.33 -22.50
CA SER A 80 14.29 5.91 -21.29
C SER A 80 13.32 5.74 -20.11
N PRO A 81 13.22 4.55 -19.49
CA PRO A 81 12.23 4.22 -18.46
C PRO A 81 12.11 5.26 -17.34
N ALA A 82 13.23 5.75 -16.81
CA ALA A 82 13.27 6.77 -15.75
C ALA A 82 12.67 8.13 -16.16
N GLN A 83 12.55 8.41 -17.46
CA GLN A 83 11.92 9.62 -18.02
C GLN A 83 10.42 9.43 -18.28
N SER A 84 9.83 8.32 -17.85
CA SER A 84 8.39 8.08 -17.98
C SER A 84 7.61 9.09 -17.15
N LEU A 85 6.61 9.73 -17.77
CA LEU A 85 5.80 10.75 -17.13
C LEU A 85 5.13 10.26 -15.83
N ILE A 86 4.75 8.98 -15.77
CA ILE A 86 4.20 8.37 -14.54
C ILE A 86 5.19 8.48 -13.36
N LEU A 87 6.47 8.20 -13.58
CA LEU A 87 7.52 8.29 -12.56
C LEU A 87 7.82 9.74 -12.22
N LEU A 88 7.99 10.59 -13.24
CA LEU A 88 8.33 12.01 -13.05
C LEU A 88 7.23 12.76 -12.28
N LYS A 89 5.95 12.48 -12.56
CA LYS A 89 4.80 13.08 -11.84
C LYS A 89 4.71 12.54 -10.42
N ALA A 90 4.81 11.21 -10.24
CA ALA A 90 4.71 10.59 -8.92
C ALA A 90 5.85 11.03 -7.98
N THR A 91 7.05 11.24 -8.52
CA THR A 91 8.22 11.73 -7.77
C THR A 91 8.30 13.24 -7.61
N ALA A 92 7.34 13.98 -8.19
CA ALA A 92 7.29 15.44 -8.25
C ALA A 92 8.51 16.09 -8.93
N GLN A 93 9.18 15.38 -9.84
CA GLN A 93 10.22 15.95 -10.71
C GLN A 93 9.63 16.84 -11.81
N VAL A 94 8.35 16.66 -12.12
CA VAL A 94 7.55 17.59 -12.92
C VAL A 94 6.26 17.94 -12.16
N PRO A 95 5.63 19.11 -12.41
CA PRO A 95 4.46 19.55 -11.65
C PRO A 95 3.34 18.52 -11.65
N HIS A 96 2.86 18.13 -10.47
CA HIS A 96 1.74 17.21 -10.31
C HIS A 96 0.80 17.77 -9.25
N GLU A 97 -0.47 18.01 -9.59
CA GLU A 97 -1.45 18.60 -8.67
C GLU A 97 -1.69 17.71 -7.44
N GLY A 98 -1.56 16.40 -7.61
CA GLY A 98 -1.61 15.44 -6.50
C GLY A 98 -0.40 15.48 -5.57
N GLY A 99 0.61 16.31 -5.86
CA GLY A 99 1.87 16.35 -5.13
C GLY A 99 2.72 15.10 -5.32
N ARG A 100 3.74 14.96 -4.49
CA ARG A 100 4.62 13.78 -4.46
C ARG A 100 3.87 12.58 -3.89
N ARG A 101 3.97 11.43 -4.55
CA ARG A 101 3.37 10.16 -4.13
C ARG A 101 4.38 9.20 -3.51
N PHE A 102 5.59 9.16 -4.05
CA PHE A 102 6.75 8.44 -3.51
C PHE A 102 8.05 9.09 -4.02
N GLY A 103 9.18 8.74 -3.41
CA GLY A 103 10.51 9.20 -3.77
C GLY A 103 11.18 8.33 -4.86
N PRO A 104 12.20 8.86 -5.58
CA PRO A 104 12.97 8.10 -6.57
C PRO A 104 13.74 6.90 -6.01
N LYS A 105 13.91 6.82 -4.68
CA LYS A 105 14.61 5.74 -3.99
C LYS A 105 13.65 4.78 -3.27
N ASP A 106 12.35 5.02 -3.37
CA ASP A 106 11.35 4.21 -2.69
C ASP A 106 11.07 2.95 -3.52
N PRO A 107 10.72 1.82 -2.88
CA PRO A 107 10.41 0.57 -3.58
C PRO A 107 9.34 0.71 -4.67
N GLU A 108 8.33 1.55 -4.44
CA GLU A 108 7.25 1.85 -5.39
C GLU A 108 7.79 2.40 -6.72
N HIS A 109 8.79 3.28 -6.65
CA HIS A 109 9.46 3.81 -7.84
C HIS A 109 10.21 2.70 -8.57
N GLN A 110 10.94 1.86 -7.84
CA GLN A 110 11.73 0.78 -8.41
C GLN A 110 10.85 -0.26 -9.12
N ILE A 111 9.73 -0.65 -8.51
CA ILE A 111 8.74 -1.56 -9.12
C ILE A 111 8.26 -1.02 -10.48
N LEU A 112 7.81 0.24 -10.53
CA LEU A 112 7.33 0.84 -11.76
C LEU A 112 8.45 0.97 -12.80
N LEU A 113 9.64 1.39 -12.37
CA LEU A 113 10.80 1.52 -13.24
C LEU A 113 11.18 0.17 -13.87
N ASP A 114 11.26 -0.88 -13.06
CA ASP A 114 11.60 -2.23 -13.52
C ASP A 114 10.56 -2.74 -14.51
N TRP A 115 9.26 -2.61 -14.21
CA TRP A 115 8.22 -3.01 -15.15
C TRP A 115 8.34 -2.29 -16.51
N ILE A 116 8.61 -0.98 -16.51
CA ILE A 116 8.79 -0.20 -17.75
C ILE A 116 10.06 -0.62 -18.49
N ALA A 117 11.17 -0.82 -17.76
CA ALA A 117 12.45 -1.24 -18.32
C ALA A 117 12.37 -2.64 -18.97
N HIS A 118 11.52 -3.51 -18.45
CA HIS A 118 11.20 -4.82 -19.03
C HIS A 118 10.08 -4.75 -20.10
N GLY A 119 9.88 -3.58 -20.72
CA GLY A 119 9.00 -3.41 -21.87
C GLY A 119 7.54 -3.12 -21.54
N ALA A 120 7.21 -2.93 -20.26
CA ALA A 120 5.84 -2.70 -19.79
C ALA A 120 4.86 -3.79 -20.28
N SER A 121 5.23 -5.06 -20.08
CA SER A 121 4.42 -6.21 -20.49
C SER A 121 3.06 -6.23 -19.78
N PRO A 122 1.96 -6.61 -20.46
CA PRO A 122 0.65 -6.78 -19.83
C PRO A 122 0.59 -8.03 -18.95
N GLU A 123 1.35 -9.07 -19.29
CA GLU A 123 1.29 -10.36 -18.62
C GLU A 123 2.66 -11.01 -18.45
N ALA A 124 2.81 -11.71 -17.32
CA ALA A 124 3.49 -13.00 -17.26
C ALA A 124 2.38 -14.06 -17.08
N GLY A 125 2.28 -15.02 -18.00
CA GLY A 125 1.20 -16.02 -18.01
C GLY A 125 1.02 -16.78 -16.68
N ASN A 126 -0.18 -17.36 -16.47
CA ASN A 126 -0.62 -18.01 -15.22
C ASN A 126 -0.46 -17.13 -13.97
N ALA A 127 -1.25 -16.05 -13.91
CA ALA A 127 -1.37 -15.24 -12.71
C ALA A 127 -1.89 -16.09 -11.53
N ARG A 128 -1.09 -16.20 -10.47
CA ARG A 128 -1.59 -16.65 -9.17
C ARG A 128 -2.65 -15.66 -8.74
N ARG A 129 -3.92 -16.09 -8.65
CA ARG A 129 -5.04 -15.20 -8.32
C ARG A 129 -5.07 -14.97 -6.82
N LEU A 130 -5.15 -13.71 -6.38
CA LEU A 130 -5.36 -13.40 -4.97
C LEU A 130 -6.74 -13.92 -4.52
N THR A 131 -6.78 -14.65 -3.41
CA THR A 131 -8.01 -15.28 -2.89
C THR A 131 -8.41 -14.78 -1.52
N ALA A 132 -7.45 -14.41 -0.67
CA ALA A 132 -7.72 -13.87 0.66
C ALA A 132 -6.62 -12.93 1.13
N LEU A 133 -6.97 -12.08 2.10
CA LEU A 133 -6.03 -11.31 2.90
C LEU A 133 -6.19 -11.67 4.37
N LYS A 134 -5.06 -11.88 5.04
CA LYS A 134 -5.01 -11.99 6.50
C LYS A 134 -4.27 -10.78 7.03
N VAL A 135 -4.91 -10.05 7.95
CA VAL A 135 -4.27 -8.96 8.69
C VAL A 135 -3.95 -9.45 10.09
N SER A 136 -2.77 -9.09 10.60
CA SER A 136 -2.36 -9.43 11.96
C SER A 136 -1.72 -8.23 12.66
N PRO A 137 -2.17 -7.86 13.87
CA PRO A 137 -3.36 -8.39 14.53
C PRO A 137 -4.66 -8.00 13.79
N ASP A 138 -5.62 -8.90 13.75
CA ASP A 138 -6.99 -8.60 13.28
C ASP A 138 -7.80 -7.86 14.37
N ARG A 139 -7.36 -7.95 15.62
CA ARG A 139 -7.88 -7.19 16.76
C ARG A 139 -6.77 -6.85 17.74
N ALA A 140 -6.69 -5.60 18.17
CA ALA A 140 -5.75 -5.19 19.21
C ALA A 140 -6.39 -4.18 20.18
N ILE A 141 -6.03 -4.33 21.45
CA ILE A 141 -6.35 -3.40 22.52
C ILE A 141 -5.01 -2.84 23.02
N VAL A 142 -4.83 -1.54 22.91
CA VAL A 142 -3.63 -0.82 23.36
C VAL A 142 -3.98 -0.02 24.60
N HIS A 143 -3.18 -0.21 25.65
CA HIS A 143 -3.26 0.62 26.85
C HIS A 143 -2.24 1.75 26.79
N GLY A 144 -2.73 2.96 27.01
CA GLY A 144 -1.94 4.19 27.00
C GLY A 144 -1.75 4.79 25.61
N HIS A 145 -1.56 6.10 25.57
CA HIS A 145 -1.60 6.91 24.35
C HIS A 145 -0.32 6.87 23.49
N GLY A 146 0.66 6.02 23.80
CA GLY A 146 2.01 6.09 23.21
C GLY A 146 2.49 4.86 22.42
N LYS A 147 1.80 3.72 22.48
CA LYS A 147 2.30 2.50 21.84
C LYS A 147 1.67 2.29 20.45
N PRO A 148 2.48 2.23 19.38
CA PRO A 148 1.96 1.88 18.07
C PRO A 148 1.48 0.43 18.01
N VAL A 149 0.53 0.15 17.12
CA VAL A 149 0.16 -1.20 16.68
C VAL A 149 0.73 -1.41 15.29
N CYS A 150 1.62 -2.38 15.13
CA CYS A 150 2.12 -2.76 13.82
C CYS A 150 1.18 -3.79 13.19
N LEU A 151 0.52 -3.41 12.11
CA LEU A 151 -0.28 -4.30 11.27
C LEU A 151 0.62 -4.95 10.21
N SER A 152 0.51 -6.26 10.07
CA SER A 152 1.08 -7.06 8.98
C SER A 152 -0.03 -7.60 8.11
N VAL A 153 0.24 -7.79 6.82
CA VAL A 153 -0.74 -8.25 5.83
C VAL A 153 -0.14 -9.38 5.01
N GLU A 154 -0.78 -10.53 5.07
CA GLU A 154 -0.45 -11.71 4.26
C GLU A 154 -1.49 -11.87 3.16
N ALA A 155 -1.02 -11.95 1.91
CA ALA A 155 -1.80 -12.32 0.75
C ALA A 155 -1.79 -13.84 0.56
N VAL A 156 -2.96 -14.43 0.33
CA VAL A 156 -3.12 -15.86 0.03
C VAL A 156 -3.59 -16.02 -1.41
N TYR A 157 -2.90 -16.84 -2.18
CA TYR A 157 -3.15 -17.00 -3.62
C TYR A 157 -3.77 -18.36 -3.96
N SER A 158 -4.36 -18.48 -5.14
CA SER A 158 -5.14 -19.63 -5.59
C SER A 158 -4.34 -20.92 -5.74
N ASP A 159 -3.01 -20.83 -5.85
CA ASP A 159 -2.07 -21.96 -5.88
C ASP A 159 -1.59 -22.38 -4.48
N GLY A 160 -2.17 -21.80 -3.41
CA GLY A 160 -1.94 -22.19 -2.02
C GLY A 160 -0.75 -21.51 -1.34
N THR A 161 0.06 -20.78 -2.10
CA THR A 161 1.20 -20.01 -1.59
C THR A 161 0.76 -18.65 -1.06
N SER A 162 1.57 -18.06 -0.17
CA SER A 162 1.31 -16.75 0.44
C SER A 162 2.51 -15.82 0.35
N ALA A 163 2.26 -14.52 0.54
CA ALA A 163 3.30 -13.49 0.55
C ALA A 163 2.96 -12.38 1.56
N ASP A 164 3.99 -11.83 2.21
CA ASP A 164 3.85 -10.58 2.95
C ASP A 164 3.67 -9.42 1.95
N VAL A 165 2.51 -8.75 2.03
CA VAL A 165 2.16 -7.61 1.20
C VAL A 165 1.94 -6.34 2.03
N THR A 166 2.37 -6.33 3.30
CA THR A 166 2.17 -5.21 4.24
C THR A 166 2.55 -3.86 3.63
N ARG A 167 3.69 -3.81 2.93
CA ARG A 167 4.21 -2.61 2.28
C ARG A 167 3.32 -2.11 1.14
N LEU A 168 2.70 -3.01 0.41
CA LEU A 168 1.87 -2.71 -0.76
C LEU A 168 0.37 -2.64 -0.42
N ALA A 169 -0.03 -3.04 0.77
CA ALA A 169 -1.40 -2.94 1.26
C ALA A 169 -1.78 -1.48 1.54
N VAL A 170 -3.02 -1.12 1.20
CA VAL A 170 -3.64 0.16 1.53
C VAL A 170 -4.34 0.01 2.89
N PHE A 171 -4.07 0.94 3.80
CA PHE A 171 -4.70 1.01 5.11
C PHE A 171 -5.55 2.28 5.21
N GLU A 172 -6.82 2.13 5.57
CA GLU A 172 -7.76 3.25 5.76
C GLU A 172 -8.44 3.09 7.13
N SER A 173 -8.26 4.06 8.01
CA SER A 173 -8.92 4.09 9.32
C SER A 173 -10.32 4.69 9.22
N SER A 174 -11.31 4.09 9.88
CA SER A 174 -12.65 4.65 10.03
C SER A 174 -12.71 5.81 11.02
N ASN A 175 -11.63 6.01 11.81
CA ASN A 175 -11.55 7.05 12.83
C ASN A 175 -10.34 7.97 12.54
N PRO A 176 -10.54 9.27 12.29
CA PRO A 176 -9.46 10.21 11.97
C PRO A 176 -8.47 10.41 13.13
N GLN A 177 -8.82 10.02 14.35
CA GLN A 177 -7.91 10.01 15.49
C GLN A 177 -6.93 8.85 15.47
N VAL A 178 -7.10 7.86 14.59
CA VAL A 178 -6.14 6.76 14.36
C VAL A 178 -5.44 7.00 13.03
N ARG A 179 -4.14 7.29 13.09
CA ARG A 179 -3.27 7.48 11.93
C ARG A 179 -2.57 6.16 11.64
N ILE A 180 -2.41 5.83 10.36
CA ILE A 180 -1.70 4.61 9.95
C ILE A 180 -0.60 5.00 8.98
N SER A 181 0.64 4.61 9.29
CA SER A 181 1.76 4.84 8.40
C SER A 181 1.65 3.98 7.13
N THR A 182 2.46 4.30 6.12
CA THR A 182 2.57 3.44 4.93
C THR A 182 3.10 2.04 5.24
N LEU A 183 3.67 1.83 6.43
CA LEU A 183 4.20 0.54 6.90
C LEU A 183 3.20 -0.25 7.75
N GLY A 184 1.96 0.22 7.89
CA GLY A 184 0.96 -0.44 8.73
C GLY A 184 1.10 -0.11 10.22
N GLU A 185 1.89 0.90 10.59
CA GLU A 185 2.01 1.34 11.98
C GLU A 185 0.84 2.26 12.33
N ALA A 186 -0.08 1.78 13.17
CA ALA A 186 -1.23 2.53 13.66
C ALA A 186 -0.90 3.23 14.98
N THR A 187 -1.13 4.55 15.03
CA THR A 187 -0.93 5.41 16.21
C THR A 187 -2.13 6.31 16.44
N LEU A 188 -2.29 6.79 17.67
CA LEU A 188 -3.25 7.84 17.95
C LEU A 188 -2.72 9.20 17.52
N ALA A 189 -3.62 10.05 17.01
CA ALA A 189 -3.34 11.46 16.81
C ALA A 189 -3.01 12.12 18.17
N PRO A 190 -2.10 13.10 18.21
CA PRO A 190 -1.72 13.78 19.47
C PRO A 190 -2.90 14.43 20.22
N THR A 191 -3.99 14.75 19.51
CA THR A 191 -5.21 15.35 20.06
C THR A 191 -6.25 14.32 20.52
N ALA A 192 -5.94 13.02 20.42
CA ALA A 192 -6.86 11.97 20.83
C ALA A 192 -6.99 11.91 22.37
N ALA A 193 -8.23 11.80 22.86
CA ALA A 193 -8.54 11.72 24.27
C ALA A 193 -9.61 10.64 24.51
N GLY A 194 -9.55 10.01 25.68
CA GLY A 194 -10.50 8.96 26.07
C GLY A 194 -10.31 7.65 25.29
N LEU A 195 -11.34 6.81 25.31
CA LEU A 195 -11.40 5.58 24.53
C LEU A 195 -11.54 5.92 23.05
N VAL A 196 -10.66 5.37 22.23
CA VAL A 196 -10.70 5.51 20.77
C VAL A 196 -10.78 4.13 20.13
N GLU A 197 -11.83 3.90 19.36
CA GLU A 197 -12.00 2.68 18.57
C GLU A 197 -11.94 3.01 17.07
N SER A 198 -11.34 2.10 16.30
CA SER A 198 -11.28 2.22 14.85
C SER A 198 -11.35 0.86 14.16
N ALA A 199 -12.14 0.79 13.09
CA ALA A 199 -12.01 -0.25 12.09
C ALA A 199 -11.00 0.23 11.04
N VAL A 200 -9.96 -0.57 10.81
CA VAL A 200 -8.97 -0.35 9.78
C VAL A 200 -9.31 -1.23 8.59
N LEU A 201 -9.78 -0.62 7.50
CA LEU A 201 -9.90 -1.30 6.22
C LEU A 201 -8.49 -1.55 5.67
N VAL A 202 -8.22 -2.81 5.33
CA VAL A 202 -6.97 -3.25 4.71
C VAL A 202 -7.31 -3.79 3.33
N ARG A 203 -6.72 -3.19 2.29
CA ARG A 203 -6.93 -3.58 0.89
C ARG A 203 -5.61 -3.94 0.23
N TYR A 204 -5.64 -4.93 -0.64
CA TYR A 204 -4.55 -5.23 -1.56
C TYR A 204 -5.18 -5.82 -2.82
N LEU A 205 -4.89 -5.19 -3.97
CA LEU A 205 -5.60 -5.44 -5.23
C LEU A 205 -7.13 -5.33 -5.03
N ASN A 206 -7.87 -6.34 -5.48
CA ASN A 206 -9.34 -6.40 -5.42
C ASN A 206 -9.89 -7.08 -4.15
N VAL A 207 -9.04 -7.46 -3.19
CA VAL A 207 -9.46 -8.12 -1.94
C VAL A 207 -9.27 -7.17 -0.75
N GLN A 208 -10.14 -7.29 0.24
CA GLN A 208 -10.11 -6.47 1.44
C GLN A 208 -10.45 -7.27 2.70
N THR A 209 -9.91 -6.83 3.83
CA THR A 209 -10.20 -7.33 5.17
C THR A 209 -10.20 -6.17 6.17
N VAL A 210 -10.49 -6.43 7.44
CA VAL A 210 -10.59 -5.39 8.48
C VAL A 210 -9.82 -5.81 9.72
N ALA A 211 -9.00 -4.90 10.26
CA ALA A 211 -8.48 -4.99 11.63
C ALA A 211 -9.26 -4.06 12.57
N ARG A 212 -9.46 -4.46 13.83
CA ARG A 212 -10.18 -3.68 14.83
C ARG A 212 -9.24 -3.25 15.94
N LEU A 213 -9.05 -1.94 16.09
CA LEU A 213 -8.15 -1.36 17.08
C LEU A 213 -8.95 -0.60 18.13
N ALA A 214 -8.61 -0.82 19.39
CA ALA A 214 -9.09 -0.03 20.52
C ALA A 214 -7.90 0.51 21.30
N PHE A 215 -7.89 1.81 21.55
CA PHE A 215 -6.88 2.50 22.35
C PHE A 215 -7.56 3.02 23.61
N LEU A 216 -7.12 2.52 24.76
CA LEU A 216 -7.65 2.89 26.05
C LEU A 216 -6.74 3.91 26.73
N PRO A 217 -7.31 4.90 27.44
CA PRO A 217 -6.51 5.79 28.27
C PRO A 217 -5.79 4.98 29.36
N GLU A 218 -4.63 5.46 29.79
CA GLU A 218 -4.00 4.90 30.99
C GLU A 218 -4.94 5.12 32.18
N ARG A 219 -5.31 4.04 32.85
CA ARG A 219 -5.97 4.15 34.15
C ARG A 219 -4.86 4.36 35.19
N GLY A 220 -4.96 5.44 35.96
CA GLY A 220 -4.23 5.55 37.22
C GLY A 220 -4.54 4.35 38.11
N GLN A 221 -3.63 4.01 39.03
CA GLN A 221 -3.82 2.88 39.95
C GLN A 221 -5.21 2.97 40.61
N PHE A 222 -6.02 1.94 40.41
CA PHE A 222 -7.32 1.82 41.05
C PHE A 222 -7.07 1.67 42.55
N GLN A 223 -7.45 2.67 43.36
CA GLN A 223 -7.48 2.52 44.81
C GLN A 223 -8.88 2.03 45.20
N TRP A 224 -8.91 0.88 45.87
CA TRP A 224 -10.12 0.30 46.47
C TRP A 224 -10.44 0.97 47.81
#